data_AF-A0A6H9LP41-F1
#
_entry.id   AF-A0A6H9LP41-F1
#
_cell.length_a   1.000
_cell.length_b   1.000
_cell.length_c   1.000
_cell.angle_alpha   90.00
_cell.angle_beta   90.00
_cell.angle_gamma   90.00
#
_symmetry.space_group_name_H-M   'P 1'
#
loop_
_entity.id
_entity.type
_entity.pdbx_description
1 polymer ?
#
loop_
_entity_poly.entity_id
_entity_poly.type
_entity_poly.pdbx_seq_one_letter_code
_entity_poly.pdbx_strand_id
1 'polypeptide(L)'
;MKRLAQLEKSYMRDDHPIFSSGDTLRVHVKIKEGDKERVQVFQGTVIGTRGSGTNATFTIRKISNGIGVERIFPYHSPNIDKIEKIRSGKVRRDKLYYLRELTGKSARIKEQLSDTSTVKEKAAPAPKAEPAPKAEEAKAETPAAEGNEE
;
A
#
# COMPACT_ATOMS: atom_id res chain seq x y z
N MET A 1 13.05 -29.83 -17.49
CA MET A 1 12.74 -28.41 -17.20
C MET A 1 11.35 -28.14 -16.59
N LYS A 2 10.35 -29.06 -16.66
CA LYS A 2 8.98 -28.79 -16.12
C LYS A 2 8.82 -28.82 -14.58
N ARG A 3 9.70 -29.51 -13.84
CA ARG A 3 9.52 -29.70 -12.38
C ARG A 3 9.63 -28.41 -11.56
N LEU A 4 10.53 -27.50 -11.94
CA LEU A 4 10.71 -26.21 -11.25
C LEU A 4 9.51 -25.29 -11.46
N ALA A 5 9.04 -25.15 -12.69
CA ALA A 5 7.85 -24.34 -13.01
C ALA A 5 6.60 -24.85 -12.27
N GLN A 6 6.49 -26.16 -12.06
CA GLN A 6 5.38 -26.76 -11.33
C GLN A 6 5.42 -26.45 -9.83
N LEU A 7 6.63 -26.37 -9.26
CA LEU A 7 6.84 -25.93 -7.87
C LEU A 7 6.65 -24.41 -7.73
N GLU A 8 7.12 -23.61 -8.68
CA GLU A 8 6.95 -22.15 -8.65
C GLU A 8 5.48 -21.74 -8.58
N LYS A 9 4.60 -22.49 -9.26
CA LYS A 9 3.16 -22.22 -9.27
C LYS A 9 2.53 -22.25 -7.88
N SER A 10 3.04 -23.06 -6.93
CA SER A 10 2.51 -23.08 -5.56
C SER A 10 2.90 -21.86 -4.74
N TYR A 11 3.92 -21.12 -5.18
CA TYR A 11 4.40 -19.90 -4.51
C TYR A 11 3.97 -18.61 -5.22
N MET A 12 3.22 -18.72 -6.33
CA MET A 12 2.66 -17.57 -7.02
C MET A 12 1.41 -17.06 -6.30
N ARG A 13 1.25 -15.74 -6.31
CA ARG A 13 0.16 -15.00 -5.70
C ARG A 13 -0.57 -14.20 -6.79
N ASP A 14 -1.89 -14.29 -6.80
CA ASP A 14 -2.77 -13.65 -7.79
C ASP A 14 -3.67 -12.56 -7.17
N ASP A 15 -3.44 -12.20 -5.90
CA ASP A 15 -4.26 -11.24 -5.15
C ASP A 15 -3.88 -9.77 -5.41
N HIS A 16 -2.88 -9.51 -6.24
CA HIS A 16 -2.35 -8.18 -6.49
C HIS A 16 -2.99 -7.54 -7.73
N PRO A 17 -3.27 -6.22 -7.71
CA PRO A 17 -3.78 -5.53 -8.88
C PRO A 17 -2.72 -5.51 -10.00
N ILE A 18 -3.17 -5.42 -11.24
CA ILE A 18 -2.28 -5.20 -12.39
C ILE A 18 -1.79 -3.74 -12.36
N PHE A 19 -0.47 -3.56 -12.35
CA PHE A 19 0.17 -2.24 -12.38
C PHE A 19 1.43 -2.25 -13.23
N SER A 20 1.83 -1.05 -13.65
CA SER A 20 2.99 -0.82 -14.51
C SER A 20 3.93 0.23 -13.92
N SER A 21 5.12 0.35 -14.50
CA SER A 21 6.03 1.46 -14.18
C SER A 21 5.34 2.80 -14.43
N GLY A 22 5.55 3.75 -13.52
CA GLY A 22 4.86 5.05 -13.53
C GLY A 22 3.64 5.12 -12.62
N ASP A 23 3.05 3.98 -12.28
CA ASP A 23 1.92 3.92 -11.34
C ASP A 23 2.35 4.28 -9.93
N THR A 24 1.46 4.92 -9.18
CA THR A 24 1.63 5.17 -7.74
C THR A 24 0.91 4.09 -6.97
N LEU A 25 1.67 3.35 -6.17
CA LEU A 25 1.16 2.26 -5.35
C LEU A 25 1.26 2.59 -3.87
N ARG A 26 0.37 1.98 -3.10
CA ARG A 26 0.45 1.88 -1.65
C ARG A 26 0.60 0.41 -1.29
N VAL A 27 1.74 0.08 -0.69
CA VAL A 27 2.09 -1.30 -0.31
C VAL A 27 2.05 -1.43 1.20
N HIS A 28 1.26 -2.38 1.68
CA HIS A 28 1.14 -2.73 3.09
C HIS A 28 2.13 -3.85 3.40
N VAL A 29 3.13 -3.55 4.23
CA VAL A 29 4.24 -4.44 4.55
C VAL A 29 4.15 -4.84 6.01
N LYS A 30 4.13 -6.15 6.28
CA LYS A 30 4.24 -6.69 7.63
C LYS A 30 5.68 -6.58 8.09
N ILE A 31 5.88 -5.93 9.24
CA ILE A 31 7.18 -5.78 9.90
C ILE A 31 7.05 -6.43 11.26
N LYS A 32 7.96 -7.37 11.54
CA LYS A 32 8.07 -8.06 12.82
C LYS A 32 9.19 -7.41 13.62
N GLU A 33 8.86 -6.84 14.78
CA GLU A 33 9.79 -6.25 15.73
C GLU A 33 9.72 -7.08 17.02
N GLY A 34 10.60 -8.08 17.14
CA GLY A 34 10.54 -9.09 18.21
C GLY A 34 9.27 -9.94 18.08
N ASP A 35 8.44 -9.92 19.12
CA ASP A 35 7.18 -10.69 19.17
C ASP A 35 5.97 -9.94 18.62
N LYS A 36 6.10 -8.64 18.30
CA LYS A 36 5.01 -7.81 17.79
C LYS A 36 5.09 -7.68 16.27
N GLU A 37 3.95 -7.82 15.62
CA GLU A 37 3.78 -7.56 14.19
C GLU A 37 2.99 -6.27 13.97
N ARG A 38 3.45 -5.43 13.03
CA ARG A 38 2.75 -4.23 12.61
C ARG A 38 2.75 -4.13 11.09
N VAL A 39 1.72 -3.48 10.55
CA VAL A 39 1.64 -3.18 9.11
C VAL A 39 2.15 -1.77 8.87
N GLN A 40 3.27 -1.65 8.15
CA GLN A 40 3.78 -0.36 7.69
C GLN A 40 3.37 -0.14 6.24
N VAL A 41 2.84 1.06 5.98
CA VAL A 41 2.44 1.46 4.63
C VAL A 41 3.58 2.18 3.93
N PHE A 42 3.95 1.70 2.74
CA PHE A 42 4.90 2.36 1.85
C PHE A 42 4.19 2.82 0.58
N GLN A 43 4.03 4.13 0.42
CA GLN A 43 3.39 4.73 -0.74
C GLN A 43 4.41 5.46 -1.61
N GLY A 44 4.45 5.15 -2.91
CA GLY A 44 5.35 5.80 -3.84
C GLY A 44 5.12 5.37 -5.29
N THR A 45 5.98 5.85 -6.18
CA THR A 45 5.88 5.56 -7.62
C THR A 45 6.71 4.33 -7.97
N VAL A 46 6.15 3.43 -8.77
CA VAL A 46 6.90 2.31 -9.35
C VAL A 46 7.85 2.84 -10.41
N ILE A 47 9.15 2.67 -10.19
CA ILE A 47 10.19 3.12 -11.12
C ILE A 47 10.67 2.00 -12.04
N GLY A 48 10.34 0.75 -11.74
CA GLY A 48 10.71 -0.37 -12.58
C GLY A 48 10.29 -1.69 -11.99
N THR A 49 10.08 -2.65 -12.88
CA THR A 49 9.86 -4.06 -12.57
C THR A 49 11.03 -4.88 -13.14
N ARG A 50 11.34 -6.01 -12.51
CA ARG A 50 12.43 -6.89 -12.91
C ARG A 50 12.12 -8.34 -12.57
N GLY A 51 12.55 -9.25 -13.44
CA GLY A 51 12.46 -10.69 -13.20
C GLY A 51 11.13 -11.26 -13.66
N SER A 52 11.00 -12.56 -13.47
CA SER A 52 9.82 -13.34 -13.82
C SER A 52 9.61 -14.42 -12.76
N GLY A 53 8.40 -14.99 -12.75
CA GLY A 53 8.05 -16.05 -11.81
C GLY A 53 8.13 -15.57 -10.35
N THR A 54 8.56 -16.48 -9.47
CA THR A 54 8.75 -16.20 -8.04
C THR A 54 9.81 -15.12 -7.76
N ASN A 55 10.74 -14.91 -8.70
CA ASN A 55 11.81 -13.91 -8.59
C ASN A 55 11.40 -12.53 -9.15
N ALA A 56 10.15 -12.35 -9.55
CA ALA A 56 9.64 -11.06 -9.99
C ALA A 56 9.68 -10.05 -8.84
N THR A 57 10.22 -8.87 -9.12
CA THR A 57 10.35 -7.76 -8.18
C THR A 57 9.90 -6.44 -8.83
N PHE A 58 9.49 -5.50 -8.00
CA PHE A 58 9.21 -4.13 -8.40
C PHE A 58 9.87 -3.15 -7.43
N THR A 59 10.25 -1.98 -7.94
CA THR A 59 10.93 -0.95 -7.16
C THR A 59 10.02 0.25 -7.01
N ILE A 60 9.77 0.66 -5.77
CA ILE A 60 9.01 1.87 -5.46
C ILE A 60 9.96 2.95 -4.94
N ARG A 61 9.82 4.16 -5.49
CA ARG A 61 10.51 5.37 -5.05
C ARG A 61 9.53 6.33 -4.37
N LYS A 62 9.89 6.83 -3.19
CA LYS A 62 9.19 7.90 -2.47
C LYS A 62 10.22 8.93 -2.01
N ILE A 63 9.84 10.20 -1.98
CA ILE A 63 10.59 11.22 -1.24
C ILE A 63 10.01 11.28 0.18
N SER A 64 10.82 11.01 1.19
CA SER A 64 10.44 11.09 2.61
C SER A 64 11.39 12.06 3.30
N ASN A 65 10.85 13.12 3.91
CA ASN A 65 11.63 14.14 4.62
C ASN A 65 12.78 14.71 3.75
N GLY A 66 12.51 14.98 2.47
CA GLY A 66 13.51 15.50 1.53
C GLY A 66 14.49 14.46 0.97
N ILE A 67 14.52 13.23 1.51
CA ILE A 67 15.42 12.17 1.06
C ILE A 67 14.67 11.19 0.16
N GLY A 68 15.27 10.86 -0.99
CA GLY A 68 14.74 9.83 -1.89
C GLY A 68 14.97 8.43 -1.32
N VAL A 69 13.89 7.74 -0.96
CA VAL A 69 13.91 6.37 -0.47
C VAL A 69 13.39 5.44 -1.58
N GLU A 70 14.20 4.46 -1.93
CA GLU A 70 13.83 3.38 -2.84
C GLU A 70 13.72 2.07 -2.07
N ARG A 71 12.67 1.30 -2.34
CA ARG A 71 12.48 -0.03 -1.77
C ARG A 71 12.10 -1.01 -2.87
N ILE A 72 12.80 -2.14 -2.89
CA ILE A 72 12.55 -3.24 -3.83
C ILE A 72 11.68 -4.26 -3.10
N PHE A 73 10.61 -4.69 -3.76
CA PHE A 73 9.64 -5.64 -3.24
C PHE A 73 9.53 -6.85 -4.18
N PRO A 74 9.62 -8.08 -3.67
CA PRO A 74 9.24 -9.27 -4.43
C PRO A 74 7.72 -9.32 -4.59
N TYR A 75 7.23 -9.60 -5.79
CA TYR A 75 5.78 -9.64 -6.09
C TYR A 75 5.04 -10.63 -5.19
N HIS A 76 5.60 -11.81 -4.98
CA HIS A 76 4.91 -12.90 -4.29
C HIS A 76 5.36 -13.06 -2.83
N SER A 77 5.93 -12.01 -2.22
CA SER A 77 6.42 -12.09 -0.84
C SER A 77 5.25 -12.25 0.16
N PRO A 78 5.34 -13.15 1.15
CA PRO A 78 4.35 -13.26 2.22
C PRO A 78 4.34 -12.06 3.18
N ASN A 79 5.41 -11.25 3.16
CA ASN A 79 5.52 -10.05 3.97
C ASN A 79 4.67 -8.90 3.41
N ILE A 80 4.19 -9.00 2.17
CA ILE A 80 3.24 -8.06 1.59
C ILE A 80 1.84 -8.53 1.95
N ASP A 81 1.12 -7.67 2.67
CA ASP A 81 -0.26 -7.91 3.05
C ASP A 81 -1.20 -7.53 1.91
N LYS A 82 -1.09 -6.29 1.41
CA LYS A 82 -1.93 -5.73 0.36
C LYS A 82 -1.17 -4.75 -0.52
N ILE A 83 -1.51 -4.72 -1.81
CA ILE A 83 -1.06 -3.71 -2.76
C ILE A 83 -2.29 -2.96 -3.29
N GLU A 84 -2.30 -1.65 -3.14
CA GLU A 84 -3.35 -0.77 -3.66
C GLU A 84 -2.78 0.12 -4.77
N LYS A 85 -3.45 0.15 -5.91
CA LYS A 85 -3.14 1.09 -6.99
C LYS A 85 -3.88 2.40 -6.74
N ILE A 86 -3.13 3.46 -6.43
CA ILE A 86 -3.69 4.78 -6.09
C ILE A 86 -3.88 5.62 -7.35
N ARG A 87 -2.91 5.60 -8.26
CA ARG A 87 -2.90 6.45 -9.45
C ARG A 87 -2.17 5.77 -10.61
N SER A 88 -2.73 5.90 -11.82
CA SER A 88 -2.08 5.45 -13.06
C SER A 88 -1.18 6.54 -13.64
N GLY A 89 0.10 6.23 -13.90
CA GLY A 89 1.05 7.19 -14.46
C GLY A 89 1.33 6.93 -15.93
N LYS A 90 1.15 7.94 -16.80
CA LYS A 90 1.49 7.85 -18.21
C LYS A 90 2.99 8.06 -18.40
N VAL A 91 3.70 7.00 -18.72
CA VAL A 91 5.14 7.02 -19.04
C VAL A 91 5.43 6.29 -20.34
N ARG A 92 6.56 6.59 -20.96
CA ARG A 92 7.03 5.93 -22.20
C ARG A 92 8.12 4.88 -21.96
N ARG A 93 8.75 4.91 -20.79
CA ARG A 93 9.89 4.03 -20.45
C ARG A 93 9.44 3.00 -19.42
N ASP A 94 9.91 1.76 -19.58
CA ASP A 94 9.64 0.69 -18.61
C ASP A 94 10.43 0.85 -17.31
N LYS A 95 11.55 1.58 -17.37
CA LYS A 95 12.40 1.91 -16.21
C LYS A 95 12.61 3.41 -16.11
N LEU A 96 12.18 3.99 -15.00
CA LEU A 96 12.13 5.42 -14.73
C LEU A 96 13.30 5.88 -13.85
N TYR A 97 14.50 5.33 -14.07
CA TYR A 97 15.68 5.66 -13.26
C TYR A 97 16.09 7.14 -13.35
N TYR A 98 15.70 7.83 -14.41
CA TYR A 98 15.88 9.27 -14.55
C TYR A 98 15.19 10.08 -13.43
N LEU A 99 14.17 9.51 -12.74
CA LEU A 99 13.52 10.15 -11.59
C LEU A 99 14.42 10.24 -10.35
N ARG A 100 15.64 9.67 -10.39
CA ARG A 100 16.64 9.80 -9.33
C ARG A 100 17.30 11.18 -9.34
N GLU A 101 17.53 11.71 -10.53
CA GLU A 101 18.19 13.00 -10.76
C GLU A 101 17.20 14.17 -10.69
N LEU A 102 15.90 13.89 -10.89
CA LEU A 102 14.85 14.90 -10.87
C LEU A 102 14.27 15.08 -9.47
N THR A 103 13.98 16.35 -9.12
CA THR A 103 13.33 16.72 -7.86
C THR A 103 12.14 17.65 -8.10
N GLY A 104 11.26 17.75 -7.10
CA GLY A 104 10.12 18.68 -7.11
C GLY A 104 9.19 18.50 -8.31
N LYS A 105 8.88 19.61 -8.99
CA LYS A 105 7.93 19.65 -10.12
C LYS A 105 8.40 18.83 -11.33
N SER A 106 9.72 18.74 -11.55
CA SER A 106 10.30 18.02 -12.69
C SER A 106 10.14 16.51 -12.57
N ALA A 107 10.05 15.97 -11.36
CA ALA A 107 9.82 14.55 -11.12
C ALA A 107 8.33 14.14 -11.24
N ARG A 108 7.42 15.08 -11.53
CA ARG A 108 5.99 14.80 -11.62
C ARG A 108 5.66 14.02 -12.89
N ILE A 109 5.03 12.87 -12.71
CA ILE A 109 4.51 12.04 -13.80
C ILE A 109 3.11 12.52 -14.16
N LYS A 110 2.81 12.56 -15.46
CA LYS A 110 1.47 12.87 -15.97
C LYS A 110 0.51 11.71 -15.65
N GLU A 111 -0.68 12.03 -15.21
CA GLU A 111 -1.69 11.02 -14.91
C GLU A 111 -2.31 10.47 -16.20
N GLN A 112 -2.56 9.17 -16.21
CA GLN A 112 -3.35 8.54 -17.26
C GLN A 112 -4.82 8.49 -16.83
N LEU A 113 -5.60 9.41 -17.37
CA LEU A 113 -7.06 9.37 -17.31
C LEU A 113 -7.52 8.31 -18.32
N SER A 114 -7.60 7.05 -17.91
CA SER A 114 -8.32 6.05 -18.68
C SER A 114 -9.80 6.15 -18.33
N ASP A 115 -10.65 6.35 -19.34
CA ASP A 115 -12.10 6.32 -19.20
C ASP A 115 -12.53 5.07 -18.43
N THR A 116 -13.19 5.30 -17.31
CA THR A 116 -13.47 4.28 -16.30
C THR A 116 -14.69 3.47 -16.75
N SER A 117 -14.49 2.46 -17.60
CA SER A 117 -15.59 1.59 -18.07
C SER A 117 -15.38 0.08 -17.89
N THR A 118 -14.29 -0.39 -17.29
CA THR A 118 -14.02 -1.84 -17.15
C THR A 118 -13.48 -2.31 -15.80
N VAL A 119 -13.87 -1.68 -14.68
CA VAL A 119 -13.71 -2.32 -13.35
C VAL A 119 -14.99 -2.15 -12.54
N LYS A 120 -16.04 -2.83 -12.98
CA LYS A 120 -17.26 -3.06 -12.20
C LYS A 120 -17.52 -4.56 -12.10
N GLU A 121 -16.49 -5.35 -11.79
CA GLU A 121 -16.69 -6.77 -11.46
C GLU A 121 -15.54 -7.29 -10.58
N LYS A 122 -15.67 -7.02 -9.28
CA LYS A 122 -15.16 -7.77 -8.10
C LYS A 122 -15.01 -6.83 -6.89
N ALA A 123 -16.12 -6.16 -6.57
CA ALA A 123 -16.53 -5.79 -5.23
C ALA A 123 -18.00 -6.22 -5.18
N ALA A 124 -18.54 -6.94 -4.19
CA ALA A 124 -18.20 -7.16 -2.80
C ALA A 124 -18.87 -8.52 -2.37
N PRO A 125 -19.01 -8.94 -1.07
CA PRO A 125 -19.33 -8.11 0.09
C PRO A 125 -18.54 -8.43 1.39
N ALA A 126 -18.14 -7.37 2.09
CA ALA A 126 -18.38 -7.31 3.53
C ALA A 126 -19.65 -6.44 3.70
N PRO A 127 -20.61 -6.81 4.58
CA PRO A 127 -20.39 -6.61 6.01
C PRO A 127 -21.09 -7.65 6.93
N LYS A 128 -20.41 -8.02 8.03
CA LYS A 128 -21.10 -8.25 9.31
C LYS A 128 -20.36 -7.47 10.37
N ALA A 129 -20.94 -6.32 10.71
CA ALA A 129 -20.76 -5.68 11.99
C ALA A 129 -21.53 -6.50 13.02
N GLU A 130 -20.86 -6.95 14.07
CA GLU A 130 -21.52 -7.25 15.35
C GLU A 130 -21.46 -5.99 16.23
N PRO A 131 -22.54 -5.68 16.96
CA PRO A 131 -22.77 -4.37 17.58
C PRO A 131 -22.10 -4.26 18.95
N ALA A 132 -21.58 -3.07 19.26
CA ALA A 132 -21.31 -2.66 20.63
C ALA A 132 -22.63 -2.52 21.41
N PRO A 133 -22.74 -3.04 22.64
CA PRO A 133 -23.87 -2.71 23.50
C PRO A 133 -23.61 -1.34 24.17
N LYS A 134 -24.55 -0.42 23.97
CA LYS A 134 -24.80 0.72 24.88
C LYS A 134 -25.89 0.31 25.87
N ALA A 135 -25.60 0.44 27.15
CA ALA A 135 -26.54 0.74 28.24
C ALA A 135 -25.85 1.90 29.00
N GLU A 136 -26.29 3.15 28.92
CA GLU A 136 -27.47 3.81 29.53
C GLU A 136 -27.32 4.08 31.04
N GLU A 137 -27.23 5.39 31.32
CA GLU A 137 -27.59 6.17 32.51
C GLU A 137 -27.08 5.83 33.93
N ALA A 138 -26.30 6.77 34.47
CA ALA A 138 -26.55 7.29 35.82
C ALA A 138 -26.33 8.82 35.83
N LYS A 139 -27.42 9.54 36.12
CA LYS A 139 -27.47 10.96 36.47
C LYS A 139 -26.75 11.22 37.79
N ALA A 140 -26.04 12.35 37.87
CA ALA A 140 -26.02 13.21 39.05
C ALA A 140 -25.55 14.61 38.64
N GLU A 141 -26.49 15.54 38.72
CA GLU A 141 -26.28 16.98 38.60
C GLU A 141 -25.88 17.55 39.98
N THR A 142 -25.15 18.65 39.90
CA THR A 142 -24.43 19.52 40.86
C THR A 142 -25.17 19.91 42.17
N PRO A 143 -24.48 20.48 43.20
CA PRO A 143 -24.23 21.94 43.21
C PRO A 143 -22.94 22.43 43.88
N ALA A 144 -22.69 23.72 43.68
CA ALA A 144 -21.59 24.56 44.15
C ALA A 144 -21.64 24.94 45.65
N ALA A 145 -20.50 25.32 46.23
CA ALA A 145 -20.28 26.34 47.29
C ALA A 145 -18.80 26.31 47.72
N GLU A 146 -18.03 27.39 47.54
CA GLU A 146 -17.54 28.31 48.60
C GLU A 146 -16.52 27.70 49.58
N GLY A 147 -15.40 28.40 49.77
CA GLY A 147 -14.21 27.90 50.47
C GLY A 147 -14.17 28.14 51.98
N ASN A 148 -13.10 27.68 52.62
CA ASN A 148 -12.38 28.41 53.67
C ASN A 148 -11.01 27.74 53.95
N GLU A 149 -10.11 28.55 54.49
CA GLU A 149 -8.77 28.27 55.03
C GLU A 149 -8.80 27.27 56.22
N GLU A 150 -7.72 26.48 56.37
CA GLU A 150 -6.92 26.36 57.61
C GLU A 150 -5.54 25.73 57.31
#